data_AF-A0A1I1KVJ0-F1
#
_entry.id   AF-A0A1I1KVJ0-F1
#
_cell.length_a   1.000
_cell.length_b   1.000
_cell.length_c   1.000
_cell.angle_alpha   90.00
_cell.angle_beta   90.00
_cell.angle_gamma   90.00
#
_symmetry.space_group_name_H-M   'P 1'
#
loop_
_entity.id
_entity.type
_entity.pdbx_description
1 polymer ?
#
loop_
_entity_poly.entity_id
_entity_poly.type
_entity_poly.pdbx_seq_one_letter_code
_entity_poly.pdbx_strand_id
1 'polypeptide(L)'
;MVNIYHQYQMMKQNHLIVSYSGTLNGELIASLLQLSDAKLKEQQVNVRKKKNIINILIECLQNIFYHSEMELPALKECILMLSKQDDEYVIYTGNYLRQDRAKVLQAKLEKINPLSQEEIHQLYLATLDSGQISAKGGAGLGILRIIRESGQKLEYAIENIDNEHAFLGLQIKIGSLCESA
;
A
#
# COMPACT_ATOMS: atom_id res chain seq x y z
N MET A 1 16.20 16.57 -22.49
CA MET A 1 16.66 16.86 -21.11
C MET A 1 15.46 16.80 -20.20
N VAL A 2 15.52 16.09 -19.07
CA VAL A 2 14.40 16.01 -18.12
C VAL A 2 14.25 17.37 -17.44
N ASN A 3 13.02 17.92 -17.37
CA ASN A 3 12.75 19.16 -16.65
C ASN A 3 12.64 18.90 -15.14
N ILE A 4 13.77 19.01 -14.45
CA ILE A 4 13.88 18.72 -13.01
C ILE A 4 13.03 19.68 -12.16
N TYR A 5 12.93 20.95 -12.55
CA TYR A 5 12.11 21.91 -11.81
C TYR A 5 10.62 21.55 -11.87
N HIS A 6 10.13 21.14 -13.04
CA HIS A 6 8.76 20.65 -13.18
C HIS A 6 8.48 19.44 -12.28
N GLN A 7 9.40 18.46 -12.25
CA GLN A 7 9.26 17.30 -11.36
C GLN A 7 9.21 17.73 -9.88
N TYR A 8 10.11 18.62 -9.45
CA TYR A 8 10.10 19.18 -8.10
C TYR A 8 8.78 19.90 -7.76
N GLN A 9 8.23 20.66 -8.70
CA GLN A 9 6.92 21.32 -8.52
C GLN A 9 5.79 20.30 -8.38
N MET A 10 5.77 19.24 -9.19
CA MET A 10 4.78 18.16 -9.06
C MET A 10 4.87 17.48 -7.68
N MET A 11 6.09 17.19 -7.20
CA MET A 11 6.28 16.61 -5.87
C MET A 11 5.75 17.54 -4.75
N LYS A 12 5.98 18.85 -4.89
CA LYS A 12 5.45 19.86 -3.95
C LYS A 12 3.94 20.00 -4.00
N GLN A 13 3.36 20.10 -5.20
CA GLN A 13 1.92 20.23 -5.41
C GLN A 13 1.17 19.01 -4.87
N ASN A 14 1.74 17.82 -5.03
CA ASN A 14 1.20 16.58 -4.49
C ASN A 14 1.56 16.36 -3.01
N HIS A 15 2.25 17.31 -2.37
CA HIS A 15 2.63 17.26 -0.96
C HIS A 15 3.30 15.93 -0.57
N LEU A 16 4.22 15.47 -1.42
CA LEU A 16 4.95 14.22 -1.20
C LEU A 16 5.86 14.35 0.02
N ILE A 17 5.74 13.37 0.91
CA ILE A 17 6.53 13.21 2.13
C ILE A 17 7.70 12.26 1.85
N VAL A 18 7.39 11.14 1.20
CA VAL A 18 8.35 10.11 0.78
C VAL A 18 7.95 9.66 -0.62
N SER A 19 8.93 9.46 -1.51
CA SER A 19 8.71 8.86 -2.82
C SER A 19 9.91 7.98 -3.18
N TYR A 20 9.64 6.78 -3.66
CA TYR A 20 10.64 5.81 -4.08
C TYR A 20 10.16 5.10 -5.35
N SER A 21 11.06 4.90 -6.30
CA SER A 21 10.84 4.07 -7.48
C SER A 21 12.07 3.21 -7.71
N GLY A 22 11.90 1.90 -7.85
CA GLY A 22 12.98 0.94 -8.06
C GLY A 22 12.74 -0.41 -7.40
N THR A 23 13.80 -1.22 -7.29
CA THR A 23 13.74 -2.58 -6.74
C THR A 23 13.95 -2.61 -5.23
N LEU A 24 13.05 -3.25 -4.50
CA LEU A 24 13.15 -3.38 -3.04
C LEU A 24 14.05 -4.54 -2.59
N ASN A 25 14.71 -4.35 -1.46
CA ASN A 25 15.33 -5.39 -0.66
C ASN A 25 15.02 -5.14 0.83
N GLY A 26 15.37 -6.07 1.72
CA GLY A 26 15.05 -5.96 3.15
C GLY A 26 15.61 -4.70 3.82
N GLU A 27 16.83 -4.27 3.44
CA GLU A 27 17.48 -3.08 3.99
C GLU A 27 16.81 -1.78 3.51
N LEU A 28 16.42 -1.72 2.24
CA LEU A 28 15.70 -0.59 1.67
C LEU A 28 14.30 -0.46 2.28
N ILE A 29 13.60 -1.57 2.52
CA ILE A 29 12.31 -1.57 3.21
C ILE A 29 12.45 -0.95 4.59
N ALA A 30 13.44 -1.39 5.38
CA ALA A 30 13.69 -0.83 6.71
C ALA A 30 14.01 0.67 6.65
N SER A 31 14.83 1.08 5.67
CA SER A 31 15.23 2.47 5.46
C SER A 31 14.05 3.37 5.05
N LEU A 32 13.17 2.90 4.17
CA LEU A 32 11.96 3.62 3.76
C LEU A 32 10.98 3.79 4.93
N LEU A 33 10.84 2.78 5.78
CA LEU A 33 10.01 2.85 6.99
C LEU A 33 10.59 3.85 8.00
N GLN A 34 11.90 3.83 8.23
CA GLN A 34 12.58 4.77 9.12
C GLN A 34 12.45 6.21 8.61
N LEU A 35 12.66 6.44 7.31
CA LEU A 35 12.49 7.74 6.67
C LEU A 35 11.04 8.25 6.83
N SER A 36 10.07 7.38 6.60
CA SER A 36 8.64 7.70 6.74
C SER A 36 8.31 8.08 8.19
N ASP A 37 8.76 7.30 9.19
CA ASP A 37 8.54 7.61 10.60
C ASP A 37 9.18 8.95 11.01
N ALA A 38 10.41 9.22 10.54
CA ALA A 38 11.10 10.48 10.81
C ALA A 38 10.34 11.68 10.21
N LYS A 39 9.87 11.56 8.97
CA LYS A 39 9.12 12.63 8.29
C LYS A 39 7.74 12.87 8.91
N LEU A 40 7.05 11.82 9.35
CA LEU A 40 5.78 11.95 10.07
C LEU A 40 5.97 12.59 11.45
N LYS A 41 7.09 12.32 12.14
CA LYS A 41 7.47 13.00 13.40
C LYS A 41 7.73 14.49 13.17
N GLU A 42 8.45 14.85 12.10
CA GLU A 42 8.72 16.25 11.73
C GLU A 42 7.43 17.04 11.50
N GLN A 43 6.41 16.41 10.90
CA GLN A 43 5.07 16.98 10.71
C GLN A 43 4.17 16.95 11.96
N GLN A 44 4.68 16.50 13.11
CA GLN A 44 3.95 16.40 14.38
C GLN A 44 2.64 15.59 14.27
N VAL A 45 2.65 14.53 13.46
CA VAL A 45 1.48 13.64 13.31
C VAL A 45 1.18 12.96 14.64
N ASN A 46 -0.10 12.94 15.01
CA ASN A 46 -0.57 12.23 16.20
C ASN A 46 -0.06 10.77 16.22
N VAL A 47 0.37 10.31 17.40
CA VAL A 47 0.98 8.99 17.61
C VAL A 47 0.13 7.84 17.04
N ARG A 48 -1.19 7.88 17.22
CA ARG A 48 -2.12 6.85 16.73
C ARG A 48 -2.16 6.83 15.19
N LYS A 49 -2.34 8.00 14.57
CA LYS A 49 -2.38 8.14 13.10
C LYS A 49 -1.04 7.73 12.48
N LYS A 50 0.08 8.16 13.06
CA LYS A 50 1.42 7.75 12.64
C LYS A 50 1.62 6.24 12.70
N LYS A 51 1.21 5.59 13.81
CA LYS A 51 1.29 4.13 13.95
C LYS A 51 0.50 3.41 12.85
N ASN A 52 -0.70 3.88 12.52
CA ASN A 52 -1.50 3.32 11.42
C ASN A 52 -0.79 3.48 10.07
N ILE A 53 -0.26 4.67 9.77
CA ILE A 53 0.48 4.91 8.52
C ILE A 53 1.67 3.94 8.40
N ILE A 54 2.45 3.79 9.47
CA ILE A 54 3.61 2.88 9.47
C ILE A 54 3.19 1.42 9.30
N ASN A 55 2.13 0.97 9.99
CA ASN A 55 1.65 -0.40 9.84
C ASN A 55 1.15 -0.68 8.41
N ILE A 56 0.41 0.26 7.81
CA ILE A 56 -0.04 0.15 6.42
C ILE A 56 1.16 0.11 5.46
N LEU A 57 2.17 0.96 5.69
CA LEU A 57 3.42 0.94 4.90
C LEU A 57 4.14 -0.41 5.00
N ILE A 58 4.19 -1.01 6.20
CA ILE A 58 4.78 -2.35 6.39
C ILE A 58 4.04 -3.37 5.53
N GLU A 59 2.72 -3.43 5.61
CA GLU A 59 1.90 -4.36 4.81
C GLU A 59 2.07 -4.12 3.31
N CYS A 60 2.11 -2.86 2.87
CA CYS A 60 2.33 -2.51 1.47
C CYS A 60 3.71 -2.97 0.97
N LEU A 61 4.77 -2.69 1.72
CA LEU A 61 6.14 -3.08 1.37
C LEU A 61 6.32 -4.59 1.40
N GLN A 62 5.71 -5.27 2.38
CA GLN A 62 5.70 -6.74 2.44
C GLN A 62 4.92 -7.34 1.27
N ASN A 63 3.77 -6.75 0.91
CA ASN A 63 3.01 -7.19 -0.26
C ASN A 63 3.84 -7.10 -1.53
N ILE A 64 4.55 -5.98 -1.74
CA ILE A 64 5.45 -5.84 -2.89
C ILE A 64 6.57 -6.90 -2.80
N PHE A 65 7.27 -6.99 -1.67
CA PHE A 65 8.45 -7.83 -1.52
C PHE A 65 8.18 -9.34 -1.63
N TYR A 66 7.10 -9.83 -1.01
CA TYR A 66 6.78 -11.26 -1.01
C TYR A 66 5.98 -11.70 -2.24
N HIS A 67 5.28 -10.78 -2.91
CA HIS A 67 4.47 -11.11 -4.09
C HIS A 67 5.07 -10.67 -5.42
N SER A 68 6.21 -9.96 -5.43
CA SER A 68 7.03 -9.72 -6.62
C SER A 68 7.77 -11.00 -7.06
N GLU A 69 7.03 -12.02 -7.48
CA GLU A 69 7.60 -13.24 -8.09
C GLU A 69 7.83 -13.00 -9.59
N MET A 70 8.70 -12.04 -9.89
CA MET A 70 9.05 -11.68 -11.26
C MET A 70 10.49 -12.10 -11.52
N GLU A 71 10.73 -12.89 -12.56
CA GLU A 71 12.06 -13.37 -12.91
C GLU A 71 12.91 -12.24 -13.52
N LEU A 72 12.29 -11.39 -14.33
CA LEU A 72 12.94 -10.29 -15.02
C LEU A 72 13.20 -9.09 -14.08
N PRO A 73 14.42 -8.54 -14.03
CA PRO A 73 14.76 -7.41 -13.16
C PRO A 73 13.89 -6.16 -13.37
N ALA A 74 13.54 -5.82 -14.62
CA ALA A 74 12.68 -4.67 -14.93
C ALA A 74 11.27 -4.80 -14.32
N LEU A 75 10.80 -6.03 -14.13
CA LEU A 75 9.50 -6.33 -13.55
C LEU A 75 9.56 -6.44 -12.01
N LYS A 76 10.74 -6.26 -11.40
CA LYS A 76 10.91 -6.14 -9.94
C LYS A 76 10.83 -4.70 -9.46
N GLU A 77 10.73 -3.73 -10.37
CA GLU A 77 10.55 -2.33 -10.00
C GLU A 77 9.16 -2.11 -9.39
N CYS A 78 9.12 -1.23 -8.41
CA CYS A 78 7.91 -0.75 -7.78
C CYS A 78 7.98 0.76 -7.56
N ILE A 79 6.84 1.35 -7.26
CA ILE A 79 6.71 2.71 -6.77
C ILE A 79 6.06 2.69 -5.39
N LEU A 80 6.57 3.53 -4.49
CA LEU A 80 5.96 3.85 -3.21
C LEU A 80 5.95 5.37 -3.07
N MET A 81 4.79 5.94 -2.75
CA MET A 81 4.68 7.35 -2.37
C MET A 81 3.83 7.49 -1.12
N LEU A 82 4.25 8.37 -0.23
CA LEU A 82 3.47 8.85 0.91
C LEU A 82 3.27 10.35 0.73
N SER A 83 2.04 10.80 0.82
CA SER A 83 1.67 12.21 0.67
C SER A 83 0.72 12.64 1.78
N LYS A 84 0.59 13.95 1.97
CA LYS A 84 -0.45 14.56 2.81
C LYS A 84 -1.39 15.36 1.92
N GLN A 85 -2.67 15.02 1.89
CA GLN A 85 -3.70 15.75 1.16
C GLN A 85 -4.69 16.29 2.19
N ASP A 86 -4.72 17.61 2.39
CA ASP A 86 -5.49 18.27 3.45
C ASP A 86 -5.24 17.63 4.84
N ASP A 87 -6.25 16.99 5.44
CA ASP A 87 -6.18 16.32 6.75
C ASP A 87 -5.94 14.79 6.65
N GLU A 88 -5.77 14.29 5.42
CA GLU A 88 -5.57 12.88 5.10
C GLU A 88 -4.12 12.59 4.71
N TYR A 89 -3.68 11.37 5.01
CA TYR A 89 -2.44 10.82 4.47
C TYR A 89 -2.80 9.82 3.38
N VAL A 90 -2.08 9.86 2.27
CA VAL A 90 -2.33 8.93 1.16
C VAL A 90 -1.05 8.19 0.83
N ILE A 91 -1.16 6.85 0.86
CA ILE A 91 -0.11 5.95 0.40
C ILE A 91 -0.49 5.48 -0.99
N TYR A 92 0.47 5.59 -1.90
CA TYR A 92 0.39 5.01 -3.24
C TYR A 92 1.43 3.92 -3.35
N THR A 93 1.03 2.76 -3.85
CA THR A 93 1.97 1.75 -4.29
C THR A 93 1.70 1.34 -5.71
N GLY A 94 2.73 0.84 -6.38
CA GLY A 94 2.52 0.08 -7.57
C GLY A 94 3.65 -0.88 -7.87
N ASN A 95 3.32 -2.04 -8.39
CA ASN A 95 4.27 -3.07 -8.75
C ASN A 95 3.71 -3.96 -9.86
N TYR A 96 4.61 -4.59 -10.61
CA TYR A 96 4.21 -5.59 -11.58
C TYR A 96 3.78 -6.88 -10.90
N LEU A 97 2.90 -7.61 -11.58
CA LEU A 97 2.48 -8.96 -11.24
C LEU A 97 2.04 -9.70 -12.50
N ARG A 98 1.90 -11.02 -12.38
CA ARG A 98 1.33 -11.84 -13.45
C ARG A 98 -0.18 -11.57 -13.62
N GLN A 99 -0.66 -11.70 -14.85
CA GLN A 99 -2.06 -11.52 -15.23
C GLN A 99 -3.02 -12.44 -14.45
N ASP A 100 -2.63 -13.69 -14.18
CA ASP A 100 -3.41 -14.63 -13.38
C ASP A 100 -3.60 -14.13 -11.94
N ARG A 101 -2.54 -13.62 -11.31
CA ARG A 101 -2.58 -13.00 -9.99
C ARG A 101 -3.40 -11.71 -9.99
N ALA A 102 -3.34 -10.92 -11.06
CA ALA A 102 -4.08 -9.67 -11.18
C ALA A 102 -5.58 -9.94 -11.14
N LYS A 103 -6.06 -10.95 -11.89
CA LYS A 103 -7.46 -11.39 -11.87
C LYS A 103 -7.91 -11.89 -10.50
N VAL A 104 -7.08 -12.70 -9.84
CA VAL A 104 -7.39 -13.20 -8.48
C VAL A 104 -7.49 -12.05 -7.47
N LEU A 105 -6.56 -11.10 -7.54
CA LEU A 105 -6.54 -9.95 -6.63
C LEU A 105 -7.71 -9.00 -6.91
N GLN A 106 -8.03 -8.74 -8.19
CA GLN A 106 -9.17 -7.94 -8.59
C GLN A 106 -10.47 -8.52 -8.04
N ALA A 107 -10.74 -9.81 -8.30
CA ALA A 107 -11.93 -10.49 -7.81
C ALA A 107 -12.02 -10.47 -6.26
N LYS A 108 -10.87 -10.42 -5.58
CA LYS A 108 -10.81 -10.29 -4.13
C LYS A 108 -11.15 -8.87 -3.67
N LEU A 109 -10.56 -7.85 -4.29
CA LEU A 109 -10.84 -6.43 -3.98
C LEU A 109 -12.31 -6.09 -4.26
N GLU A 110 -12.88 -6.61 -5.35
CA GLU A 110 -14.30 -6.45 -5.69
C GLU A 110 -15.24 -7.05 -4.64
N LYS A 111 -14.83 -8.14 -3.97
CA LYS A 111 -15.60 -8.74 -2.86
C LYS A 111 -15.46 -7.99 -1.54
N ILE A 112 -14.27 -7.44 -1.27
CA ILE A 112 -13.94 -6.86 0.05
C ILE A 112 -14.30 -5.37 0.12
N ASN A 113 -14.03 -4.58 -0.93
CA ASN A 113 -14.29 -3.13 -0.93
C ASN A 113 -15.75 -2.72 -0.65
N PRO A 114 -16.79 -3.50 -1.01
CA PRO A 114 -18.17 -3.15 -0.68
C PRO A 114 -18.52 -3.34 0.81
N LEU A 115 -17.74 -4.14 1.54
CA LEU A 115 -18.04 -4.50 2.93
C LEU A 115 -17.93 -3.28 3.85
N SER A 116 -18.76 -3.28 4.90
CA SER A 116 -18.69 -2.34 6.01
C SER A 116 -17.48 -2.63 6.90
N GLN A 117 -17.07 -1.65 7.72
CA GLN A 117 -15.94 -1.82 8.65
C GLN A 117 -16.17 -2.96 9.65
N GLU A 118 -17.42 -3.20 10.06
CA GLU A 118 -17.76 -4.31 10.94
C GLU A 118 -17.59 -5.65 10.22
N GLU A 119 -18.07 -5.78 8.98
CA GLU A 119 -17.90 -6.99 8.17
C GLU A 119 -16.41 -7.27 7.88
N ILE A 120 -15.63 -6.22 7.61
CA ILE A 120 -14.16 -6.33 7.46
C ILE A 120 -13.52 -6.83 8.76
N HIS A 121 -13.96 -6.32 9.91
CA HIS A 121 -13.44 -6.75 11.20
C HIS A 121 -13.74 -8.23 11.47
N GLN A 122 -14.99 -8.66 11.26
CA GLN A 122 -15.39 -10.05 11.43
C GLN A 122 -14.64 -10.98 10.47
N LEU A 123 -14.51 -10.59 9.20
CA LEU A 123 -13.76 -11.35 8.20
C LEU A 123 -12.27 -11.46 8.57
N TYR A 124 -11.68 -10.38 9.09
CA TYR A 124 -10.30 -10.39 9.58
C TYR A 124 -10.10 -11.39 10.72
N LEU A 125 -10.99 -11.39 11.73
CA LEU A 125 -10.94 -12.34 12.85
C LEU A 125 -11.12 -13.79 12.38
N ALA A 126 -12.12 -14.05 11.54
CA ALA A 126 -12.36 -15.38 10.98
C ALA A 126 -11.15 -15.89 10.17
N THR A 127 -10.46 -15.01 9.45
CA THR A 127 -9.27 -15.38 8.67
C THR A 127 -8.10 -15.75 9.61
N LEU A 128 -7.93 -15.07 10.75
CA LEU A 128 -6.92 -15.44 11.76
C LEU A 128 -7.20 -16.81 12.36
N ASP A 129 -8.45 -17.07 12.75
CA ASP A 129 -8.85 -18.32 13.40
C ASP A 129 -8.77 -19.53 12.48
N SER A 130 -8.99 -19.34 11.17
CA SER A 130 -8.94 -20.41 10.17
C SER A 130 -7.54 -20.99 9.94
N GLY A 131 -6.49 -20.36 10.47
CA GLY A 131 -5.11 -20.83 10.30
C GLY A 131 -4.63 -20.84 8.83
N GLN A 132 -5.36 -20.20 7.90
CA GLN A 132 -4.96 -20.03 6.48
C GLN A 132 -3.78 -19.06 6.30
N ILE A 133 -2.85 -19.05 7.25
CA ILE A 133 -1.58 -18.38 7.15
C ILE A 133 -0.71 -19.30 6.28
N SER A 134 -0.79 -19.12 4.96
CA SER A 134 0.16 -19.75 4.04
C SER A 134 1.59 -19.36 4.45
N ALA A 135 2.60 -20.19 4.15
CA ALA A 135 4.02 -19.91 4.42
C ALA A 135 4.53 -18.55 3.87
N LYS A 136 3.77 -17.90 2.99
CA LYS A 136 3.99 -16.53 2.47
C LYS A 136 3.14 -15.43 3.15
N GLY A 137 2.63 -15.65 4.37
CA GLY A 137 1.96 -14.60 5.15
C GLY A 137 0.45 -14.42 4.93
N GLY A 138 -0.28 -15.50 4.58
CA GLY A 138 -1.74 -15.49 4.44
C GLY A 138 -2.26 -14.56 3.32
N ALA A 139 -2.48 -15.12 2.13
CA ALA A 139 -3.00 -14.40 0.96
C ALA A 139 -4.36 -13.73 1.28
N GLY A 140 -4.36 -12.50 1.77
CA GLY A 140 -5.55 -11.73 2.12
C GLY A 140 -5.55 -11.00 3.45
N LEU A 141 -4.73 -11.43 4.41
CA LEU A 141 -4.69 -10.78 5.72
C LEU A 141 -4.18 -9.34 5.62
N GLY A 142 -3.16 -9.10 4.79
CA GLY A 142 -2.61 -7.76 4.57
C GLY A 142 -3.64 -6.77 4.01
N ILE A 143 -4.45 -7.19 3.02
CA ILE A 143 -5.49 -6.32 2.43
C ILE A 143 -6.56 -5.97 3.47
N LEU A 144 -7.05 -6.97 4.21
CA LEU A 144 -8.03 -6.74 5.28
C LEU A 144 -7.47 -5.83 6.37
N ARG A 145 -6.20 -6.02 6.72
CA ARG A 145 -5.50 -5.17 7.69
C ARG A 145 -5.39 -3.73 7.20
N ILE A 146 -5.03 -3.51 5.93
CA ILE A 146 -4.94 -2.16 5.35
C ILE A 146 -6.31 -1.47 5.38
N ILE A 147 -7.39 -2.14 4.95
CA ILE A 147 -8.75 -1.56 4.96
C ILE A 147 -9.20 -1.22 6.38
N ARG A 148 -8.94 -2.12 7.33
CA ARG A 148 -9.29 -1.93 8.74
C ARG A 148 -8.50 -0.80 9.39
N GLU A 149 -7.19 -0.70 9.13
CA GLU A 149 -6.34 0.32 9.75
C GLU A 149 -6.50 1.71 9.09
N SER A 150 -6.83 1.75 7.79
CA SER A 150 -7.13 2.98 7.07
C SER A 150 -8.54 3.51 7.37
N GLY A 151 -9.48 2.61 7.69
CA GLY A 151 -10.89 2.96 7.85
C GLY A 151 -11.59 3.31 6.53
N GLN A 152 -10.91 3.12 5.40
CA GLN A 152 -11.35 3.54 4.08
C GLN A 152 -11.31 2.37 3.09
N LYS A 153 -12.05 2.51 1.99
CA LYS A 153 -12.00 1.55 0.88
C LYS A 153 -10.69 1.71 0.11
N LEU A 154 -10.23 0.63 -0.51
CA LEU A 154 -9.04 0.67 -1.36
C LEU A 154 -9.40 1.16 -2.76
N GLU A 155 -8.73 2.22 -3.21
CA GLU A 155 -8.74 2.60 -4.62
C GLU A 155 -7.61 1.84 -5.32
N TYR A 156 -7.89 1.30 -6.50
CA TYR A 156 -6.90 0.54 -7.26
C TYR A 156 -7.11 0.65 -8.76
N ALA A 157 -6.04 0.45 -9.51
CA ALA A 157 -6.04 0.32 -10.96
C ALA A 157 -5.15 -0.86 -11.37
N ILE A 158 -5.53 -1.56 -12.43
CA ILE A 158 -4.72 -2.63 -13.02
C ILE A 158 -4.51 -2.29 -14.49
N GLU A 159 -3.28 -1.98 -14.84
CA GLU A 159 -2.87 -1.70 -16.21
C GLU A 159 -2.32 -2.96 -16.87
N ASN A 160 -2.84 -3.32 -18.04
CA ASN A 160 -2.31 -4.44 -18.81
C ASN A 160 -1.02 -4.02 -19.51
N ILE A 161 0.08 -4.69 -19.21
CA ILE A 161 1.39 -4.40 -19.79
C ILE A 161 1.63 -5.28 -21.01
N ASP A 162 1.37 -6.58 -20.87
CA ASP A 162 1.41 -7.56 -21.95
C ASP A 162 0.49 -8.77 -21.63
N ASN A 163 0.65 -9.86 -22.38
CA ASN A 163 -0.17 -11.08 -22.22
C ASN A 163 0.08 -11.83 -20.91
N GLU A 164 1.23 -11.62 -20.27
CA GLU A 164 1.66 -12.31 -19.06
C GLU A 164 1.68 -11.39 -17.83
N HIS A 165 1.85 -10.09 -18.02
CA HIS A 165 2.09 -9.12 -16.95
C HIS A 165 1.06 -7.99 -16.92
N ALA A 166 0.79 -7.52 -15.71
CA ALA A 166 0.00 -6.35 -15.40
C ALA A 166 0.74 -5.49 -14.35
N PHE A 167 0.38 -4.22 -14.27
CA PHE A 167 0.84 -3.31 -13.22
C PHE A 167 -0.34 -2.95 -12.31
N LEU A 168 -0.25 -3.30 -11.03
CA LEU A 168 -1.23 -2.91 -10.03
C LEU A 168 -0.79 -1.60 -9.40
N GLY A 169 -1.66 -0.60 -9.44
CA GLY A 169 -1.59 0.59 -8.60
C GLY A 169 -2.59 0.49 -7.46
N LEU A 170 -2.18 0.77 -6.23
CA LEU A 170 -3.05 0.93 -5.07
C LEU A 170 -2.94 2.37 -4.54
N GLN A 171 -4.07 2.92 -4.13
CA GLN A 171 -4.20 4.18 -3.43
C GLN A 171 -4.97 3.95 -2.13
N ILE A 172 -4.32 4.28 -1.02
CA ILE A 172 -4.83 4.05 0.34
C ILE A 172 -4.92 5.40 1.04
N LYS A 173 -6.14 5.87 1.26
CA LYS A 173 -6.42 7.09 2.03
C LYS A 173 -6.54 6.75 3.50
N ILE A 174 -5.90 7.54 4.34
CA ILE A 174 -5.87 7.38 5.79
C ILE A 174 -6.41 8.69 6.39
N GLY A 175 -7.71 8.69 6.65
CA GLY A 175 -8.43 9.84 7.20
C GLY A 175 -8.14 10.07 8.68
N SER A 176 -8.74 11.11 9.27
CA SER A 176 -9.01 11.11 10.70
C SER A 176 -9.90 9.91 11.00
N LEU A 177 -9.40 8.98 11.81
CA LEU A 177 -10.30 8.01 12.43
C LEU A 177 -11.41 8.83 13.08
N CYS A 178 -12.67 8.56 12.72
CA CYS A 178 -13.76 8.97 13.59
C CYS A 178 -13.38 8.45 14.97
N GLU A 179 -13.32 9.35 15.95
CA GLU A 179 -13.36 8.97 17.35
C GLU A 179 -14.72 8.32 17.57
N SER A 180 -14.84 7.06 17.17
CA SER A 180 -15.95 6.22 17.61
C SER A 180 -15.72 5.98 19.10
N ALA A 181 -16.50 6.76 19.85
CA ALA A 181 -16.88 6.72 21.26
C ALA A 181 -16.43 5.51 22.09
#